data_AF-K6ULX5-F1
#
_entry.id   AF-K6ULX5-F1
#
_cell.length_a   1.000
_cell.length_b   1.000
_cell.length_c   1.000
_cell.angle_alpha   90.00
_cell.angle_beta   90.00
_cell.angle_gamma   90.00
#
_symmetry.space_group_name_H-M   'P 1'
#
loop_
_entity.id
_entity.type
_entity.pdbx_description
1 polymer ?
#
loop_
_entity_poly.entity_id
_entity_poly.type
_entity_poly.pdbx_seq_one_letter_code
_entity_poly.pdbx_strand_id
1 'polypeptide(L)'
;MYKEIMSDLTDLAHLKQLCKKKPDLLATLQSCKAKEYEEIWLILHKALEERTPPDKLLYDAENSTLLFREENDRQYLLTCTNFIYIYLQHLANNDKKRKKHIKLDSNFYSLFCKLIEVQFMLSDKELRMSFGKCLFQLCELNLEENEFSAHVKVNLLIFLLWKTCSSEGKSADVSKLKKNKDLCKYIKWGIPEKSTNSFYLLCSYSLNLPKFYAHPDGKFFLAHVWSQHESIASHLFNKFVHNTVVLSHDSINHYSQIIHSTWKNCEGVMKETLEMQIEHLVNLALKCPIKIAARFRNALSIFHNNKG
;
A
#
# COMPACT_ATOMS: atom_id res chain seq x y z
N MET A 1 33.88 -16.36 1.60
CA MET A 1 33.00 -15.19 1.36
C MET A 1 31.61 -15.59 0.89
N TYR A 2 31.37 -16.01 -0.37
CA TYR A 2 30.02 -16.44 -0.79
C TYR A 2 29.47 -17.64 0.01
N LYS A 3 30.27 -18.70 0.16
CA LYS A 3 29.89 -19.90 0.95
C LYS A 3 29.61 -19.59 2.42
N GLU A 4 30.20 -18.53 2.97
CA GLU A 4 29.98 -18.09 4.36
C GLU A 4 28.64 -17.37 4.49
N ILE A 5 28.23 -16.56 3.50
CA ILE A 5 26.87 -16.00 3.49
C ILE A 5 25.85 -17.14 3.51
N MET A 6 26.01 -18.15 2.65
CA MET A 6 25.02 -19.21 2.49
C MET A 6 24.71 -19.99 3.77
N SER A 7 25.74 -20.28 4.60
CA SER A 7 25.54 -20.94 5.91
C SER A 7 24.89 -20.03 6.95
N ASP A 8 25.04 -18.72 6.79
CA ASP A 8 24.60 -17.71 7.76
C ASP A 8 23.16 -17.24 7.49
N LEU A 9 22.59 -17.54 6.32
CA LEU A 9 21.24 -17.08 5.94
C LEU A 9 20.13 -17.80 6.71
N THR A 10 20.30 -19.04 7.14
CA THR A 10 19.24 -19.85 7.77
C THR A 10 19.13 -19.63 9.29
N ASP A 11 20.25 -19.30 9.94
CA ASP A 11 20.33 -19.02 11.36
C ASP A 11 20.12 -17.52 11.67
N LEU A 12 19.28 -17.24 12.67
CA LEU A 12 18.94 -15.86 13.04
C LEU A 12 20.14 -15.07 13.58
N ALA A 13 20.98 -15.66 14.42
CA ALA A 13 22.10 -14.97 15.02
C ALA A 13 23.16 -14.64 13.96
N HIS A 14 23.43 -15.57 13.05
CA HIS A 14 24.34 -15.35 11.94
C HIS A 14 23.81 -14.31 10.94
N LEU A 15 22.54 -14.40 10.55
CA LEU A 15 21.92 -13.40 9.66
C LEU A 15 21.93 -11.99 10.28
N LYS A 16 21.68 -11.88 11.59
CA LYS A 16 21.82 -10.61 12.33
C LYS A 16 23.25 -10.08 12.27
N GLN A 17 24.24 -10.94 12.44
CA GLN A 17 25.65 -10.56 12.37
C GLN A 17 26.04 -10.08 10.97
N LEU A 18 25.59 -10.77 9.91
CA LEU A 18 25.78 -10.34 8.52
C LEU A 18 25.21 -8.94 8.29
N CYS A 19 23.96 -8.71 8.70
CA CYS A 19 23.31 -7.41 8.51
C CYS A 19 23.96 -6.28 9.32
N LYS A 20 24.53 -6.58 10.49
CA LYS A 20 25.30 -5.62 11.29
C LYS A 20 26.59 -5.19 10.60
N LYS A 21 27.29 -6.13 9.95
CA LYS A 21 28.52 -5.88 9.16
C LYS A 21 28.18 -5.37 7.75
N LYS A 22 27.39 -4.31 7.66
CA LYS A 22 26.87 -3.77 6.39
C LYS A 22 27.96 -3.50 5.33
N PRO A 23 29.11 -2.88 5.64
CA PRO A 23 30.16 -2.65 4.64
C PRO A 23 30.71 -3.96 4.04
N ASP A 24 30.95 -4.96 4.89
CA ASP A 24 31.46 -6.28 4.48
C ASP A 24 30.43 -7.02 3.63
N LEU A 25 29.15 -6.94 4.01
CA LEU A 25 28.05 -7.52 3.24
C LEU A 25 27.95 -6.86 1.86
N LEU A 26 28.04 -5.52 1.77
CA LEU A 26 28.03 -4.81 0.49
C LEU A 26 29.22 -5.20 -0.40
N ALA A 27 30.42 -5.32 0.17
CA ALA A 27 31.61 -5.76 -0.55
C ALA A 27 31.46 -7.19 -1.08
N THR A 28 30.89 -8.08 -0.26
CA THR A 28 30.63 -9.47 -0.67
C THR A 28 29.60 -9.51 -1.81
N LEU A 29 28.47 -8.79 -1.67
CA LEU A 29 27.45 -8.67 -2.71
C LEU A 29 28.03 -8.11 -4.02
N GLN A 30 29.01 -7.19 -3.97
CA GLN A 30 29.69 -6.68 -5.18
C GLN A 30 30.52 -7.74 -5.91
N SER A 31 31.04 -8.74 -5.20
CA SER A 31 31.79 -9.83 -5.80
C SER A 31 30.92 -10.98 -6.32
N CYS A 32 29.63 -11.00 -5.96
CA CYS A 32 28.72 -12.08 -6.34
C CYS A 32 28.43 -12.11 -7.85
N LYS A 33 28.35 -13.33 -8.40
CA LYS A 33 27.90 -13.63 -9.76
C LYS A 33 26.39 -13.90 -9.78
N ALA A 34 25.80 -13.91 -10.98
CA ALA A 34 24.36 -14.15 -11.16
C ALA A 34 23.86 -15.43 -10.45
N LYS A 35 24.53 -16.57 -10.66
CA LYS A 35 24.18 -17.85 -10.02
C LYS A 35 24.25 -17.82 -8.49
N GLU A 36 25.17 -17.03 -7.94
CA GLU A 36 25.32 -16.90 -6.48
C GLU A 36 24.15 -16.11 -5.87
N TYR A 37 23.61 -15.12 -6.60
CA TYR A 37 22.37 -14.45 -6.18
C TYR A 37 21.16 -15.39 -6.23
N GLU A 38 21.00 -16.17 -7.31
CA GLU A 38 19.91 -17.15 -7.44
C GLU A 38 19.86 -18.08 -6.22
N GLU A 39 21.01 -18.62 -5.83
CA GLU A 39 21.16 -19.49 -4.67
C GLU A 39 20.87 -18.77 -3.32
N ILE A 40 21.33 -17.52 -3.14
CA ILE A 40 21.00 -16.71 -1.95
C ILE A 40 19.49 -16.54 -1.80
N TRP A 41 18.79 -16.20 -2.89
CA TRP A 41 17.34 -15.98 -2.86
C TRP A 41 16.58 -17.27 -2.57
N LEU A 42 17.02 -18.39 -3.15
CA LEU A 42 16.43 -19.70 -2.88
C LEU A 42 16.56 -20.11 -1.41
N ILE A 43 17.72 -19.90 -0.78
CA ILE A 43 17.90 -20.22 0.65
C ILE A 43 17.03 -19.33 1.52
N LEU A 44 17.03 -18.02 1.28
CA LEU A 44 16.19 -17.09 2.04
C LEU A 44 14.70 -17.40 1.88
N HIS A 45 14.27 -17.82 0.69
CA HIS A 45 12.89 -18.19 0.45
C HIS A 45 12.49 -19.43 1.27
N LYS A 46 13.29 -20.50 1.23
CA LYS A 46 13.04 -21.71 2.03
C LYS A 46 13.01 -21.42 3.52
N ALA A 47 13.99 -20.68 4.02
CA ALA A 47 14.06 -20.31 5.43
C ALA A 47 12.88 -19.43 5.85
N LEU A 48 12.36 -18.58 4.95
CA LEU A 48 11.14 -17.82 5.18
C LEU A 48 9.89 -18.71 5.25
N GLU A 49 9.77 -19.70 4.36
CA GLU A 49 8.66 -20.67 4.36
C GLU A 49 8.62 -21.49 5.65
N GLU A 50 9.78 -21.95 6.14
CA GLU A 50 9.89 -22.73 7.39
C GLU A 50 9.48 -21.92 8.63
N ARG A 51 9.57 -20.58 8.58
CA ARG A 51 9.33 -19.68 9.71
C ARG A 51 8.00 -18.94 9.65
N THR A 52 7.28 -19.06 8.53
CA THR A 52 5.97 -18.44 8.34
C THR A 52 4.80 -19.41 8.08
N PRO A 53 4.87 -20.72 8.45
CA PRO A 53 3.72 -21.59 8.27
C PRO A 53 2.59 -21.22 9.26
N PRO A 54 1.33 -21.59 8.98
CA PRO A 54 0.18 -21.19 9.79
C PRO A 54 0.29 -21.55 11.29
N ASP A 55 0.96 -22.64 11.63
CA ASP A 55 1.19 -23.09 13.01
C ASP A 55 2.18 -22.20 13.78
N LYS A 56 2.97 -21.36 13.09
CA LYS A 56 3.85 -20.34 13.69
C LYS A 56 3.15 -19.00 13.90
N LEU A 57 1.90 -18.88 13.47
CA LEU A 57 1.10 -17.67 13.59
C LEU A 57 -0.04 -17.86 14.61
N LEU A 58 -0.45 -16.76 15.22
CA LEU A 58 -1.63 -16.66 16.09
C LEU A 58 -2.57 -15.61 15.53
N TYR A 59 -3.83 -15.99 15.33
CA TYR A 59 -4.87 -15.04 15.02
C TYR A 59 -5.36 -14.40 16.32
N ASP A 60 -5.06 -13.13 16.48
CA ASP A 60 -5.66 -12.26 17.47
C ASP A 60 -7.04 -11.83 16.96
N ALA A 61 -8.08 -12.47 17.52
CA ALA A 61 -9.46 -12.22 17.13
C ALA A 61 -9.95 -10.82 17.52
N GLU A 62 -9.44 -10.26 18.63
CA GLU A 62 -9.83 -8.95 19.13
C GLU A 62 -9.43 -7.86 18.12
N ASN A 63 -8.19 -7.93 17.65
CA ASN A 63 -7.67 -6.97 16.67
C ASN A 63 -7.80 -7.46 15.21
N SER A 64 -8.41 -8.64 15.01
CA SER A 64 -8.54 -9.31 13.72
C SER A 64 -7.24 -9.35 12.92
N THR A 65 -6.15 -9.78 13.57
CA THR A 65 -4.80 -9.75 13.00
C THR A 65 -4.01 -11.02 13.28
N LEU A 66 -3.00 -11.30 12.45
CA LEU A 66 -2.00 -12.33 12.76
C LEU A 66 -0.78 -11.76 13.48
N LEU A 67 -0.27 -12.52 14.43
CA LEU A 67 0.96 -12.28 15.18
C LEU A 67 1.84 -13.54 15.10
N PHE A 68 3.15 -13.38 15.30
CA PHE A 68 4.03 -14.54 15.45
C PHE A 68 3.86 -15.17 16.83
N ARG A 69 3.91 -16.51 16.89
CA ARG A 69 4.02 -17.25 18.16
C ARG A 69 5.35 -17.00 18.85
N GLU A 70 6.42 -17.01 18.08
CA GLU A 70 7.78 -16.92 18.58
C GLU A 70 8.46 -15.64 18.09
N GLU A 71 9.12 -14.94 19.02
CA GLU A 71 9.88 -13.72 18.71
C GLU A 71 11.03 -14.01 17.73
N ASN A 72 11.59 -15.22 17.74
CA ASN A 72 12.67 -15.60 16.82
C ASN A 72 12.22 -15.57 15.35
N ASP A 73 11.02 -16.07 15.05
CA ASP A 73 10.50 -16.09 13.68
C ASP A 73 10.16 -14.67 13.19
N ARG A 74 9.58 -13.86 14.08
CA ARG A 74 9.37 -12.43 13.86
C ARG A 74 10.68 -11.69 13.57
N GLN A 75 11.69 -11.89 14.41
CA GLN A 75 13.01 -11.27 14.28
C GLN A 75 13.73 -11.73 13.02
N TYR A 76 13.56 -12.99 12.63
CA TYR A 76 14.11 -13.50 11.39
C TYR A 76 13.50 -12.77 10.19
N LEU A 77 12.17 -12.62 10.16
CA LEU A 77 11.50 -11.89 9.08
C LEU A 77 11.97 -10.43 8.98
N LEU A 78 12.10 -9.76 10.12
CA LEU A 78 12.64 -8.39 10.19
C LEU A 78 14.09 -8.32 9.67
N THR A 79 14.92 -9.28 10.06
CA THR A 79 16.33 -9.34 9.66
C THR A 79 16.47 -9.67 8.16
N CYS A 80 15.66 -10.59 7.64
CA CYS A 80 15.56 -10.91 6.22
C CYS A 80 15.15 -9.67 5.39
N THR A 81 14.16 -8.91 5.87
CA THR A 81 13.76 -7.64 5.25
C THR A 81 14.92 -6.64 5.23
N ASN A 82 15.70 -6.54 6.31
CA ASN A 82 16.88 -5.68 6.36
C ASN A 82 18.00 -6.14 5.40
N PHE A 83 18.22 -7.46 5.27
CA PHE A 83 19.15 -8.02 4.31
C PHE A 83 18.78 -7.61 2.88
N ILE A 84 17.50 -7.76 2.51
CA ILE A 84 16.98 -7.34 1.20
C ILE A 84 17.17 -5.84 1.01
N TYR A 85 16.89 -5.02 2.03
CA TYR A 85 17.12 -3.58 1.95
C TYR A 85 18.59 -3.23 1.65
N ILE A 86 19.55 -3.92 2.29
CA ILE A 86 20.99 -3.74 2.02
C ILE A 86 21.32 -4.15 0.57
N TYR A 87 20.74 -5.24 0.07
CA TYR A 87 20.88 -5.65 -1.32
C TYR A 87 20.32 -4.60 -2.30
N LEU A 88 19.16 -4.01 -2.01
CA LEU A 88 18.59 -2.96 -2.85
C LEU A 88 19.46 -1.69 -2.87
N GLN A 89 20.11 -1.36 -1.75
CA GLN A 89 21.10 -0.28 -1.70
C GLN A 89 22.35 -0.59 -2.54
N HIS A 90 22.80 -1.85 -2.52
CA HIS A 90 23.86 -2.32 -3.41
C HIS A 90 23.48 -2.11 -4.88
N LEU A 91 22.26 -2.47 -5.28
CA LEU A 91 21.76 -2.23 -6.64
C LEU A 91 21.72 -0.74 -6.98
N ALA A 92 21.19 0.10 -6.10
CA ALA A 92 21.09 1.55 -6.33
C ALA A 92 22.47 2.22 -6.52
N ASN A 93 23.47 1.77 -5.77
CA ASN A 93 24.84 2.27 -5.89
C ASN A 93 25.49 1.87 -7.22
N ASN A 94 25.11 0.71 -7.77
CA ASN A 94 25.57 0.25 -9.08
C ASN A 94 24.77 0.87 -10.23
N ASP A 95 23.50 1.18 -10.04
CA ASP A 95 22.60 1.83 -11.01
C ASP A 95 23.13 3.22 -11.41
N LYS A 96 23.61 4.01 -10.43
CA LYS A 96 24.27 5.31 -10.68
C LYS A 96 25.43 5.22 -11.68
N LYS A 97 26.03 4.04 -11.85
CA LYS A 97 27.14 3.78 -12.79
C LYS A 97 26.67 3.19 -14.12
N ARG A 98 25.45 2.64 -14.21
CA ARG A 98 24.96 1.85 -15.36
C ARG A 98 23.61 2.38 -15.85
N LYS A 99 23.58 3.00 -17.02
CA LYS A 99 22.34 3.54 -17.65
C LYS A 99 21.37 2.47 -18.20
N LYS A 100 21.46 1.21 -17.79
CA LYS A 100 20.62 0.12 -18.32
C LYS A 100 19.55 -0.24 -17.30
N HIS A 101 18.40 -0.71 -17.77
CA HIS A 101 17.38 -1.25 -16.88
C HIS A 101 17.92 -2.43 -16.07
N ILE A 102 17.57 -2.46 -14.79
CA ILE A 102 17.90 -3.55 -13.88
C ILE A 102 16.86 -4.66 -14.05
N LYS A 103 17.34 -5.83 -14.46
CA LYS A 103 16.56 -7.07 -14.44
C LYS A 103 16.88 -7.82 -13.16
N LEU A 104 15.85 -8.09 -12.38
CA LEU A 104 15.94 -8.84 -11.12
C LEU A 104 15.69 -10.32 -11.40
N ASP A 105 16.27 -11.17 -10.54
CA ASP A 105 16.16 -12.62 -10.64
C ASP A 105 14.74 -13.13 -10.31
N SER A 106 14.32 -14.24 -10.92
CA SER A 106 13.00 -14.82 -10.65
C SER A 106 12.86 -15.36 -9.22
N ASN A 107 13.93 -15.89 -8.62
CA ASN A 107 13.87 -16.34 -7.22
C ASN A 107 13.76 -15.15 -6.27
N PHE A 108 14.37 -14.00 -6.61
CA PHE A 108 14.14 -12.75 -5.88
C PHE A 108 12.67 -12.33 -5.95
N TYR A 109 12.02 -12.45 -7.13
CA TYR A 109 10.59 -12.17 -7.26
C TYR A 109 9.74 -13.06 -6.36
N SER A 110 9.96 -14.38 -6.38
CA SER A 110 9.24 -15.32 -5.52
C SER A 110 9.41 -14.99 -4.04
N LEU A 111 10.66 -14.76 -3.60
CA LEU A 111 10.96 -14.35 -2.22
C LEU A 111 10.23 -13.06 -1.84
N PHE A 112 10.31 -12.03 -2.68
CA PHE A 112 9.72 -10.74 -2.37
C PHE A 112 8.19 -10.78 -2.37
N CYS A 113 7.57 -11.54 -3.29
CA CYS A 113 6.14 -11.81 -3.28
C CYS A 113 5.71 -12.53 -2.00
N LYS A 114 6.50 -13.48 -1.49
CA LYS A 114 6.22 -14.14 -0.20
C LYS A 114 6.26 -13.15 0.96
N LEU A 115 7.24 -12.25 0.99
CA LEU A 115 7.31 -11.18 2.00
C LEU A 115 6.10 -10.24 1.92
N ILE A 116 5.67 -9.89 0.71
CA ILE A 116 4.45 -9.11 0.47
C ILE A 116 3.24 -9.81 1.08
N GLU A 117 3.10 -11.10 0.86
CA GLU A 117 1.99 -11.87 1.41
C GLU A 117 1.99 -11.82 2.95
N VAL A 118 3.14 -12.13 3.56
CA VAL A 118 3.29 -12.27 5.01
C VAL A 118 3.07 -10.94 5.73
N GLN A 119 3.65 -9.83 5.28
CA GLN A 119 3.50 -8.55 5.97
C GLN A 119 2.06 -8.03 6.03
N PHE A 120 1.23 -8.34 5.03
CA PHE A 120 -0.17 -7.90 5.00
C PHE A 120 -1.01 -8.69 5.97
N MET A 121 -0.60 -9.92 6.27
CA MET A 121 -1.22 -10.76 7.28
C MET A 121 -0.88 -10.29 8.70
N LEU A 122 0.34 -9.79 8.93
CA LEU A 122 0.85 -9.47 10.26
C LEU A 122 0.52 -8.06 10.74
N SER A 123 0.09 -7.87 11.99
CA SER A 123 0.04 -6.53 12.64
C SER A 123 1.38 -6.14 13.28
N ASP A 124 2.49 -6.42 12.59
CA ASP A 124 3.79 -5.97 13.04
C ASP A 124 4.18 -4.65 12.40
N LYS A 125 4.12 -3.58 13.19
CA LYS A 125 4.44 -2.23 12.73
C LYS A 125 5.90 -2.08 12.32
N GLU A 126 6.84 -2.63 13.10
CA GLU A 126 8.28 -2.48 12.83
C GLU A 126 8.65 -3.14 11.50
N LEU A 127 8.14 -4.35 11.28
CA LEU A 127 8.29 -5.09 10.05
C LEU A 127 7.67 -4.35 8.87
N ARG A 128 6.40 -3.92 8.98
CA ARG A 128 5.74 -3.16 7.90
C ARG A 128 6.53 -1.90 7.54
N MET A 129 7.05 -1.18 8.53
CA MET A 129 7.87 0.01 8.33
C MET A 129 9.22 -0.32 7.68
N SER A 130 9.87 -1.42 8.08
CA SER A 130 11.11 -1.90 7.45
C SER A 130 10.88 -2.29 5.99
N PHE A 131 9.80 -3.04 5.73
CA PHE A 131 9.44 -3.45 4.39
C PHE A 131 9.06 -2.27 3.48
N GLY A 132 8.37 -1.27 4.01
CA GLY A 132 8.08 -0.04 3.30
C GLY A 132 9.33 0.64 2.73
N LYS A 133 10.48 0.54 3.41
CA LYS A 133 11.76 1.03 2.88
C LYS A 133 12.23 0.23 1.66
N CYS A 134 12.00 -1.08 1.64
CA CYS A 134 12.29 -1.92 0.47
C CYS A 134 11.41 -1.55 -0.72
N LEU A 135 10.10 -1.35 -0.52
CA LEU A 135 9.19 -0.89 -1.57
C LEU A 135 9.64 0.45 -2.16
N PHE A 136 9.98 1.41 -1.30
CA PHE A 136 10.50 2.71 -1.74
C PHE A 136 11.76 2.55 -2.58
N GLN A 137 12.73 1.80 -2.09
CA GLN A 137 13.99 1.61 -2.78
C GLN A 137 13.78 0.94 -4.13
N LEU A 138 12.92 -0.08 -4.23
CA LEU A 138 12.59 -0.74 -5.49
C LEU A 138 11.93 0.22 -6.50
N CYS A 139 11.03 1.08 -6.06
CA CYS A 139 10.40 2.08 -6.94
C CYS A 139 11.35 3.20 -7.39
N GLU A 140 12.46 3.41 -6.68
CA GLU A 140 13.51 4.37 -7.07
C GLU A 140 14.56 3.75 -8.01
N LEU A 141 14.65 2.42 -8.09
CA LEU A 141 15.54 1.72 -9.02
C LEU A 141 15.00 1.80 -10.45
N ASN A 142 15.91 1.90 -11.43
CA ASN A 142 15.56 1.84 -12.84
C ASN A 142 15.27 0.38 -13.28
N LEU A 143 14.24 -0.24 -12.71
CA LEU A 143 13.84 -1.61 -13.04
C LEU A 143 13.24 -1.71 -14.44
N GLU A 144 13.38 -2.87 -15.08
CA GLU A 144 12.59 -3.22 -16.27
C GLU A 144 11.09 -3.23 -15.93
N GLU A 145 10.27 -2.61 -16.78
CA GLU A 145 8.81 -2.62 -16.58
C GLU A 145 8.23 -3.99 -16.88
N ASN A 146 7.61 -4.61 -15.87
CA ASN A 146 7.00 -5.92 -15.96
C ASN A 146 5.92 -6.08 -14.87
N GLU A 147 5.35 -7.29 -14.75
CA GLU A 147 4.31 -7.57 -13.74
C GLU A 147 4.82 -7.35 -12.31
N PHE A 148 6.08 -7.72 -12.03
CA PHE A 148 6.68 -7.50 -10.71
C PHE A 148 6.83 -6.01 -10.38
N SER A 149 7.34 -5.19 -11.32
CA SER A 149 7.48 -3.74 -11.08
C SER A 149 6.11 -3.08 -10.83
N ALA A 150 5.07 -3.47 -11.58
CA ALA A 150 3.70 -3.03 -11.37
C ALA A 150 3.18 -3.46 -9.98
N HIS A 151 3.41 -4.72 -9.60
CA HIS A 151 3.01 -5.26 -8.30
C HIS A 151 3.67 -4.51 -7.13
N VAL A 152 4.97 -4.21 -7.21
CA VAL A 152 5.68 -3.41 -6.20
C VAL A 152 5.09 -2.01 -6.07
N LYS A 153 4.76 -1.36 -7.19
CA LYS A 153 4.18 0.00 -7.21
C LYS A 153 2.80 0.05 -6.54
N VAL A 154 1.94 -0.94 -6.80
CA VAL A 154 0.65 -1.06 -6.11
C VAL A 154 0.85 -1.27 -4.61
N ASN A 155 1.79 -2.13 -4.22
CA ASN A 155 2.06 -2.38 -2.80
C ASN A 155 2.71 -1.17 -2.10
N LEU A 156 3.47 -0.34 -2.79
CA LEU A 156 3.94 0.95 -2.28
C LEU A 156 2.77 1.90 -1.98
N LEU A 157 1.77 1.98 -2.87
CA LEU A 157 0.55 2.75 -2.61
C LEU A 157 -0.18 2.25 -1.38
N ILE A 158 -0.39 0.94 -1.27
CA ILE A 158 -1.08 0.32 -0.13
C ILE A 158 -0.30 0.62 1.17
N PHE A 159 1.03 0.49 1.16
CA PHE A 159 1.88 0.82 2.31
C PHE A 159 1.75 2.29 2.71
N LEU A 160 1.84 3.21 1.74
CA LEU A 160 1.71 4.64 1.98
C LEU A 160 0.34 4.99 2.56
N LEU A 161 -0.71 4.40 2.02
CA LEU A 161 -2.07 4.63 2.47
C LEU A 161 -2.30 4.04 3.87
N TRP A 162 -1.83 2.82 4.13
CA TRP A 162 -1.84 2.22 5.47
C TRP A 162 -1.13 3.10 6.50
N LYS A 163 0.10 3.54 6.19
CA LYS A 163 0.88 4.42 7.07
C LYS A 163 0.15 5.73 7.33
N THR A 164 -0.44 6.31 6.28
CA THR A 164 -1.19 7.54 6.40
C THR A 164 -2.45 7.34 7.22
N CYS A 165 -3.15 6.21 7.11
CA CYS A 165 -4.35 5.89 7.88
C CYS A 165 -4.07 5.58 9.36
N SER A 166 -2.88 5.07 9.71
CA SER A 166 -2.45 4.81 11.09
C SER A 166 -2.62 6.03 12.03
N SER A 167 -2.88 5.79 13.32
CA SER A 167 -2.98 6.84 14.35
C SER A 167 -1.75 7.74 14.42
N GLU A 168 -0.57 7.23 14.05
CA GLU A 168 0.69 7.99 14.01
C GLU A 168 0.98 8.68 12.67
N GLY A 169 0.12 8.51 11.66
CA GLY A 169 0.29 9.10 10.34
C GLY A 169 0.29 10.62 10.39
N LYS A 170 1.34 11.25 9.85
CA LYS A 170 1.54 12.71 9.88
C LYS A 170 1.09 13.36 8.56
N SER A 171 0.89 14.67 8.55
CA SER A 171 0.60 15.43 7.32
C SER A 171 1.64 15.21 6.22
N ALA A 172 2.92 15.05 6.60
CA ALA A 172 3.99 14.72 5.66
C ALA A 172 3.79 13.36 4.95
N ASP A 173 3.14 12.39 5.60
CA ASP A 173 2.80 11.11 4.97
C ASP A 173 1.70 11.29 3.92
N VAL A 174 0.71 12.15 4.18
CA VAL A 174 -0.33 12.54 3.21
C VAL A 174 0.31 13.19 1.98
N SER A 175 1.25 14.12 2.16
CA SER A 175 1.98 14.73 1.05
C SER A 175 2.78 13.69 0.26
N LYS A 176 3.38 12.70 0.93
CA LYS A 176 4.11 11.62 0.26
C LYS A 176 3.17 10.72 -0.55
N LEU A 177 2.00 10.39 0.00
CA LEU A 177 0.95 9.65 -0.70
C LEU A 177 0.46 10.41 -1.94
N LYS A 178 0.19 11.72 -1.81
CA LYS A 178 -0.18 12.58 -2.94
C LYS A 178 0.88 12.64 -4.04
N LYS A 179 2.17 12.68 -3.69
CA LYS A 179 3.28 12.64 -4.65
C LYS A 179 3.33 11.34 -5.46
N ASN A 180 2.82 10.24 -4.90
CA ASN A 180 2.82 8.92 -5.52
C ASN A 180 1.46 8.55 -6.13
N LYS A 181 0.51 9.49 -6.25
CA LYS A 181 -0.85 9.22 -6.72
C LYS A 181 -0.89 8.55 -8.10
N ASP A 182 0.04 8.88 -9.00
CA ASP A 182 0.04 8.38 -10.38
C ASP A 182 0.36 6.88 -10.46
N LEU A 183 0.80 6.26 -9.35
CA LEU A 183 0.89 4.81 -9.23
C LEU A 183 -0.50 4.13 -9.28
N CYS A 184 -1.60 4.89 -9.14
CA CYS A 184 -2.96 4.36 -9.27
C CYS A 184 -3.21 3.72 -10.64
N LYS A 185 -2.47 4.12 -11.67
CA LYS A 185 -2.54 3.51 -13.01
C LYS A 185 -2.17 2.02 -13.06
N TYR A 186 -1.46 1.50 -12.04
CA TYR A 186 -1.09 0.09 -11.95
C TYR A 186 -2.14 -0.77 -11.23
N ILE A 187 -3.19 -0.15 -10.67
CA ILE A 187 -4.28 -0.88 -10.04
C ILE A 187 -5.13 -1.51 -11.12
N LYS A 188 -5.39 -2.81 -10.98
CA LYS A 188 -6.32 -3.55 -11.85
C LYS A 188 -7.76 -3.27 -11.40
N TRP A 189 -8.32 -2.16 -11.86
CA TRP A 189 -9.67 -1.73 -11.51
C TRP A 189 -10.72 -2.75 -11.97
N GLY A 190 -11.79 -2.92 -11.19
CA GLY A 190 -12.86 -3.88 -11.47
C GLY A 190 -12.48 -5.36 -11.29
N ILE A 191 -11.20 -5.70 -11.08
CA ILE A 191 -10.74 -7.06 -10.88
C ILE A 191 -10.58 -7.34 -9.38
N PRO A 192 -11.28 -8.35 -8.82
CA PRO A 192 -11.20 -8.69 -7.40
C PRO A 192 -9.89 -9.42 -7.09
N GLU A 193 -8.81 -8.66 -6.98
CA GLU A 193 -7.50 -9.13 -6.49
C GLU A 193 -7.22 -8.60 -5.07
N LYS A 194 -6.40 -9.33 -4.31
CA LYS A 194 -6.07 -9.02 -2.91
C LYS A 194 -5.58 -7.57 -2.75
N SER A 195 -4.66 -7.12 -3.61
CA SER A 195 -4.09 -5.77 -3.58
C SER A 195 -5.11 -4.68 -3.90
N THR A 196 -5.92 -4.86 -4.95
CA THR A 196 -7.03 -3.95 -5.31
C THR A 196 -8.01 -3.83 -4.14
N ASN A 197 -8.44 -4.95 -3.56
CA ASN A 197 -9.36 -4.97 -2.43
C ASN A 197 -8.77 -4.28 -1.19
N SER A 198 -7.49 -4.52 -0.87
CA SER A 198 -6.80 -3.82 0.22
C SER A 198 -6.72 -2.32 -0.01
N PHE A 199 -6.45 -1.89 -1.25
CA PHE A 199 -6.44 -0.47 -1.60
C PHE A 199 -7.82 0.17 -1.41
N TYR A 200 -8.89 -0.48 -1.91
CA TYR A 200 -10.28 -0.01 -1.76
C TYR A 200 -10.68 0.15 -0.29
N LEU A 201 -10.34 -0.84 0.52
CA LEU A 201 -10.61 -0.84 1.94
C LEU A 201 -9.90 0.32 2.65
N LEU A 202 -8.60 0.53 2.37
CA LEU A 202 -7.84 1.62 2.97
C LEU A 202 -8.32 3.00 2.49
N CYS A 203 -8.74 3.14 1.23
CA CYS A 203 -9.37 4.36 0.74
C CYS A 203 -10.68 4.63 1.49
N SER A 204 -11.48 3.60 1.75
CA SER A 204 -12.70 3.72 2.56
C SER A 204 -12.42 4.23 3.96
N TYR A 205 -11.38 3.72 4.62
CA TYR A 205 -10.97 4.20 5.94
C TYR A 205 -10.50 5.66 5.90
N SER A 206 -9.72 6.02 4.87
CA SER A 206 -9.12 7.36 4.76
C SER A 206 -10.16 8.49 4.76
N LEU A 207 -11.35 8.23 4.24
CA LEU A 207 -12.40 9.23 4.11
C LEU A 207 -12.98 9.68 5.47
N ASN A 208 -12.77 8.90 6.52
CA ASN A 208 -13.27 9.20 7.87
C ASN A 208 -12.20 9.89 8.73
N LEU A 209 -11.01 10.17 8.18
CA LEU A 209 -9.87 10.65 8.95
C LEU A 209 -9.60 12.15 8.72
N PRO A 210 -9.53 12.98 9.77
CA PRO A 210 -9.29 14.42 9.66
C PRO A 210 -8.09 14.81 8.81
N LYS A 211 -7.01 14.04 8.87
CA LYS A 211 -5.80 14.27 8.06
C LYS A 211 -6.04 14.22 6.54
N PHE A 212 -7.11 13.60 6.06
CA PHE A 212 -7.45 13.60 4.63
C PHE A 212 -8.36 14.77 4.25
N TYR A 213 -9.27 15.18 5.14
CA TYR A 213 -10.23 16.24 4.83
C TYR A 213 -9.86 17.62 5.34
N ALA A 214 -8.99 17.73 6.33
CA ALA A 214 -8.44 19.00 6.82
C ALA A 214 -7.18 19.42 6.03
N HIS A 215 -6.51 18.48 5.35
CA HIS A 215 -5.29 18.74 4.59
C HIS A 215 -5.55 18.77 3.07
N PRO A 216 -5.11 19.80 2.33
CA PRO A 216 -5.35 19.90 0.87
C PRO A 216 -4.84 18.71 0.06
N ASP A 217 -3.64 18.20 0.38
CA ASP A 217 -3.08 17.03 -0.31
C ASP A 217 -3.95 15.77 -0.15
N GLY A 218 -4.63 15.62 0.99
CA GLY A 218 -5.52 14.49 1.25
C GLY A 218 -6.77 14.56 0.37
N LYS A 219 -7.39 15.74 0.29
CA LYS A 219 -8.52 16.00 -0.63
C LYS A 219 -8.14 15.72 -2.08
N PHE A 220 -6.98 16.23 -2.48
CA PHE A 220 -6.50 16.06 -3.85
C PHE A 220 -6.21 14.59 -4.17
N PHE A 221 -5.57 13.86 -3.25
CA PHE A 221 -5.31 12.43 -3.45
C PHE A 221 -6.62 11.65 -3.58
N LEU A 222 -7.60 11.88 -2.70
CA LEU A 222 -8.86 11.15 -2.75
C LEU A 222 -9.71 11.50 -3.97
N ALA A 223 -9.74 12.78 -4.38
CA ALA A 223 -10.37 13.18 -5.62
C ALA A 223 -9.71 12.50 -6.83
N HIS A 224 -8.38 12.43 -6.85
CA HIS A 224 -7.66 11.71 -7.90
C HIS A 224 -8.03 10.22 -7.92
N VAL A 225 -8.01 9.53 -6.76
CA VAL A 225 -8.39 8.11 -6.66
C VAL A 225 -9.82 7.88 -7.15
N TRP A 226 -10.76 8.71 -6.70
CA TRP A 226 -12.16 8.62 -7.11
C TRP A 226 -12.32 8.74 -8.62
N SER A 227 -11.53 9.60 -9.25
CA SER A 227 -11.54 9.83 -10.70
C SER A 227 -10.90 8.72 -11.55
N GLN A 228 -10.28 7.69 -10.94
CA GLN A 228 -9.54 6.69 -11.70
C GLN A 228 -10.43 5.67 -12.44
N HIS A 229 -11.54 5.26 -11.83
CA HIS A 229 -12.40 4.22 -12.37
C HIS A 229 -13.78 4.19 -11.68
N GLU A 230 -14.83 3.82 -12.39
CA GLU A 230 -16.21 3.76 -11.89
C GLU A 230 -16.38 2.77 -10.72
N SER A 231 -15.57 1.71 -10.69
CA SER A 231 -15.62 0.69 -9.64
C SER A 231 -15.15 1.21 -8.27
N ILE A 232 -14.07 1.99 -8.21
CA ILE A 232 -13.61 2.61 -6.96
C ILE A 232 -14.55 3.75 -6.56
N ALA A 233 -15.03 4.54 -7.52
CA ALA A 233 -16.03 5.57 -7.28
C ALA A 233 -17.29 4.99 -6.61
N SER A 234 -17.82 3.91 -7.18
CA SER A 234 -18.99 3.19 -6.63
C SER A 234 -18.72 2.58 -5.26
N HIS A 235 -17.53 2.02 -5.06
CA HIS A 235 -17.13 1.50 -3.75
C HIS A 235 -17.14 2.59 -2.67
N LEU A 236 -16.46 3.72 -2.93
CA LEU A 236 -16.35 4.82 -1.98
C LEU A 236 -17.70 5.53 -1.77
N PHE A 237 -18.53 5.63 -2.81
CA PHE A 237 -19.89 6.14 -2.70
C PHE A 237 -20.75 5.29 -1.77
N ASN A 238 -20.75 3.97 -1.96
CA ASN A 238 -21.52 3.07 -1.10
C ASN A 238 -21.06 3.15 0.36
N LYS A 239 -19.75 3.27 0.59
CA LYS A 239 -19.19 3.47 1.94
C LYS A 239 -19.61 4.81 2.54
N PHE A 240 -19.62 5.88 1.75
CA PHE A 240 -20.14 7.17 2.17
C PHE A 240 -21.61 7.10 2.57
N VAL A 241 -22.48 6.55 1.71
CA VAL A 241 -23.93 6.43 1.98
C VAL A 241 -24.17 5.64 3.26
N HIS A 242 -23.52 4.49 3.41
CA HIS A 242 -23.65 3.66 4.60
C HIS A 242 -23.20 4.37 5.88
N ASN A 243 -22.10 5.13 5.81
CA ASN A 243 -21.54 5.82 6.97
C ASN A 243 -22.20 7.18 7.24
N THR A 244 -23.03 7.72 6.35
CA THR A 244 -23.56 9.09 6.46
C THR A 244 -24.25 9.38 7.80
N VAL A 245 -24.85 8.36 8.43
CA VAL A 245 -25.48 8.45 9.76
C VAL A 245 -24.51 8.72 10.90
N VAL A 246 -23.24 8.27 10.79
CA VAL A 246 -22.20 8.41 11.82
C VAL A 246 -21.13 9.46 11.48
N LEU A 247 -21.07 9.93 10.23
CA LEU A 247 -20.08 10.93 9.81
C LEU A 247 -20.29 12.30 10.49
N SER A 248 -19.23 13.08 10.64
CA SER A 248 -19.35 14.49 11.01
C SER A 248 -19.84 15.33 9.81
N HIS A 249 -20.34 16.55 10.08
CA HIS A 249 -20.67 17.49 9.01
C HIS A 249 -19.46 17.85 8.15
N ASP A 250 -18.27 17.96 8.76
CA ASP A 250 -17.02 18.22 8.04
C ASP A 250 -16.64 17.09 7.08
N SER A 251 -16.80 15.83 7.53
CA SER A 251 -16.62 14.67 6.66
C SER A 251 -17.59 14.75 5.49
N ILE A 252 -18.89 14.96 5.73
CA ILE A 252 -19.89 15.05 4.67
C ILE A 252 -19.54 16.15 3.66
N ASN A 253 -19.16 17.34 4.13
CA ASN A 253 -18.74 18.45 3.28
C ASN A 253 -17.52 18.09 2.43
N HIS A 254 -16.55 17.39 3.01
CA HIS A 254 -15.37 16.92 2.29
C HIS A 254 -15.70 15.90 1.19
N TYR A 255 -16.53 14.91 1.47
CA TYR A 255 -17.01 13.97 0.46
C TYR A 255 -17.71 14.69 -0.69
N SER A 256 -18.55 15.67 -0.35
CA SER A 256 -19.28 16.46 -1.34
C SER A 256 -18.34 17.22 -2.26
N GLN A 257 -17.24 17.78 -1.72
CA GLN A 257 -16.18 18.40 -2.51
C GLN A 257 -15.49 17.40 -3.45
N ILE A 258 -15.21 16.18 -3.00
CA ILE A 258 -14.63 15.12 -3.84
C ILE A 258 -15.57 14.74 -4.98
N ILE A 259 -16.83 14.43 -4.67
CA ILE A 259 -17.82 13.99 -5.67
C ILE A 259 -18.04 15.09 -6.70
N HIS A 260 -18.29 16.33 -6.25
CA HIS A 260 -18.48 17.48 -7.14
C HIS A 260 -17.24 17.76 -8.01
N SER A 261 -16.04 17.78 -7.41
CA SER A 261 -14.80 17.98 -8.15
C SER A 261 -14.57 16.88 -9.19
N THR A 262 -14.98 15.65 -8.90
CA THR A 262 -14.80 14.55 -9.84
C THR A 262 -15.83 14.67 -10.97
N TRP A 263 -17.11 14.86 -10.63
CA TRP A 263 -18.21 15.01 -11.59
C TRP A 263 -17.96 16.13 -12.61
N LYS A 264 -17.47 17.29 -12.13
CA LYS A 264 -17.15 18.43 -12.99
C LYS A 264 -16.04 18.13 -14.03
N ASN A 265 -15.13 17.20 -13.73
CA ASN A 265 -13.90 16.99 -14.51
C ASN A 265 -13.85 15.62 -15.21
N CYS A 266 -14.90 14.80 -15.14
CA CYS A 266 -14.96 13.50 -15.78
C CYS A 266 -15.93 13.48 -16.97
N GLU A 267 -15.73 12.51 -17.86
CA GLU A 267 -16.56 12.28 -19.04
C GLU A 267 -16.90 10.79 -19.19
N GLY A 268 -17.80 10.47 -20.13
CA GLY A 268 -18.20 9.10 -20.44
C GLY A 268 -18.81 8.33 -19.26
N VAL A 269 -18.50 7.04 -19.18
CA VAL A 269 -19.04 6.08 -18.18
C VAL A 269 -18.86 6.57 -16.74
N MET A 270 -17.77 7.27 -16.46
CA MET A 270 -17.50 7.82 -15.13
C MET A 270 -18.49 8.94 -14.76
N LYS A 271 -18.84 9.80 -15.72
CA LYS A 271 -19.82 10.87 -15.52
C LYS A 271 -21.22 10.30 -15.29
N GLU A 272 -21.63 9.35 -16.12
CA GLU A 272 -22.91 8.63 -15.97
C GLU A 272 -23.01 7.95 -14.59
N THR A 273 -21.92 7.30 -14.16
CA THR A 273 -21.85 6.67 -12.83
C THR A 273 -22.06 7.68 -11.70
N LEU A 274 -21.42 8.85 -11.76
CA LEU A 274 -21.58 9.89 -10.75
C LEU A 274 -22.97 10.51 -10.77
N GLU A 275 -23.58 10.70 -11.94
CA GLU A 275 -24.94 11.23 -12.06
C GLU A 275 -25.96 10.28 -11.43
N MET A 276 -25.84 8.96 -11.66
CA MET A 276 -26.66 7.95 -10.98
C MET A 276 -26.47 7.98 -9.46
N GLN A 277 -25.24 8.17 -8.99
CA GLN A 277 -24.94 8.28 -7.55
C GLN A 277 -25.55 9.56 -6.94
N ILE A 278 -25.49 10.69 -7.65
CA ILE A 278 -26.10 11.95 -7.21
C ILE A 278 -27.63 11.81 -7.16
N GLU A 279 -28.24 11.21 -8.18
CA GLU A 279 -29.68 10.91 -8.19
C GLU A 279 -30.08 9.99 -7.02
N HIS A 280 -29.25 8.99 -6.70
CA HIS A 280 -29.45 8.15 -5.53
C HIS A 280 -29.46 8.96 -4.22
N LEU A 281 -28.54 9.92 -4.06
CA LEU A 281 -28.53 10.81 -2.89
C LEU A 281 -29.79 11.69 -2.81
N VAL A 282 -30.30 12.19 -3.95
CA VAL A 282 -31.56 12.95 -4.00
C VAL A 282 -32.71 12.08 -3.51
N ASN A 283 -32.81 10.84 -4.00
CA ASN A 283 -33.82 9.90 -3.56
C ASN A 283 -33.75 9.61 -2.06
N LEU A 284 -32.55 9.45 -1.50
CA LEU A 284 -32.36 9.28 -0.06
C LEU A 284 -32.76 10.55 0.73
N ALA A 285 -32.46 11.75 0.23
CA ALA A 285 -32.84 13.01 0.85
C ALA A 285 -34.37 13.26 0.89
N LEU A 286 -35.13 12.56 0.04
CA LEU A 286 -36.60 12.61 0.00
C LEU A 286 -37.25 11.52 0.86
N LYS A 287 -36.66 10.33 0.91
CA LYS A 287 -37.28 9.14 1.54
C LYS A 287 -36.85 8.89 2.99
N CYS A 288 -35.68 9.38 3.41
CA CYS A 288 -35.18 9.15 4.77
C CYS A 288 -35.84 10.05 5.84
N PRO A 289 -35.82 9.65 7.13
CA PRO A 289 -36.22 10.52 8.24
C PRO A 289 -35.49 11.86 8.22
N ILE A 290 -36.15 12.93 8.69
CA ILE A 290 -35.69 14.33 8.52
C ILE A 290 -34.25 14.57 8.97
N LYS A 291 -33.80 13.95 10.07
CA LYS A 291 -32.43 14.07 10.59
C LYS A 291 -31.38 13.49 9.64
N ILE A 292 -31.69 12.39 8.97
CA ILE A 292 -30.81 11.74 7.99
C ILE A 292 -30.90 12.48 6.65
N ALA A 293 -32.11 12.85 6.23
CA ALA A 293 -32.34 13.63 5.02
C ALA A 293 -31.54 14.95 5.03
N ALA A 294 -31.47 15.65 6.17
CA ALA A 294 -30.67 16.88 6.30
C ALA A 294 -29.18 16.67 5.98
N ARG A 295 -28.61 15.50 6.29
CA ARG A 295 -27.21 15.16 5.99
C ARG A 295 -26.99 14.96 4.49
N PHE A 296 -27.90 14.27 3.80
CA PHE A 296 -27.84 14.14 2.35
C PHE A 296 -28.09 15.47 1.63
N ARG A 297 -29.01 16.31 2.14
CA ARG A 297 -29.22 17.67 1.62
C ARG A 297 -27.97 18.54 1.79
N ASN A 298 -27.28 18.42 2.92
CA ASN A 298 -25.99 19.09 3.11
C ASN A 298 -24.98 18.64 2.06
N ALA A 299 -24.93 17.33 1.77
CA ALA A 299 -24.03 16.82 0.74
C ALA A 299 -24.37 17.35 -0.67
N LEU A 300 -25.66 17.40 -1.01
CA LEU A 300 -26.17 17.88 -2.30
C LEU A 300 -26.08 19.41 -2.47
N SER A 301 -25.90 20.16 -1.38
CA SER A 301 -25.87 21.63 -1.40
C SER A 301 -24.76 22.17 -2.31
N ILE A 302 -23.64 21.44 -2.43
CA ILE A 302 -22.51 21.87 -3.26
C ILE A 302 -22.87 21.97 -4.75
N PHE A 303 -23.77 21.10 -5.24
CA PHE A 303 -24.23 21.08 -6.63
C PHE A 303 -25.24 22.19 -6.92
N HIS A 304 -25.99 22.64 -5.89
CA HIS A 304 -26.93 23.75 -6.04
C HIS A 304 -26.20 25.10 -6.02
N ASN A 305 -25.20 25.23 -5.15
CA ASN A 305 -24.50 26.49 -4.91
C ASN A 305 -23.43 26.78 -5.96
N ASN A 306 -22.82 25.75 -6.55
CA ASN A 306 -21.83 25.89 -7.61
C ASN A 306 -22.50 25.51 -8.93
N LYS A 307 -23.16 26.48 -9.57
CA LYS A 307 -23.81 26.28 -10.88
C LYS A 307 -22.80 25.71 -11.88
N GLY A 308 -23.11 24.51 -12.38
CA GLY A 308 -22.39 23.75 -13.39
C GLY A 308 -23.33 22.70 -13.94
#